data_AF-A0A6G1FT21-F1
#
_entry.id   AF-A0A6G1FT21-F1
#
_cell.length_a   1.000
_cell.length_b   1.000
_cell.length_c   1.000
_cell.angle_alpha   90.00
_cell.angle_beta   90.00
_cell.angle_gamma   90.00
#
_symmetry.space_group_name_H-M   'P 1'
#
loop_
_entity.id
_entity.type
_entity.pdbx_description
1 polymer ?
#
loop_
_entity_poly.entity_id
_entity_poly.type
_entity_poly.pdbx_seq_one_letter_code
_entity_poly.pdbx_strand_id
1 'polypeptide(L)'
;IMSFFTSTYTEVFAITEGPLLHDPLAVVAATHLEIFDDRDGERFNVDIVTEGVHSLTQADVGELGRTKATKLPPGKGGCRIPRGVDLPKFWGLIEDSLKMSRSDVIT
;
A
#
# COMPACT_ATOMS: atom_id res chain seq x y z
N ILE A 1 -5.88 9.05 -15.83
CA ILE A 1 -6.18 7.97 -14.86
C ILE A 1 -6.53 8.52 -13.47
N MET A 2 -5.71 9.39 -12.84
CA MET A 2 -6.02 9.92 -11.50
C MET A 2 -7.33 10.72 -11.42
N SER A 3 -7.62 11.60 -12.38
CA SER A 3 -8.90 12.34 -12.43
C SER A 3 -10.13 11.47 -12.69
N PHE A 4 -9.94 10.27 -13.24
CA PHE A 4 -11.03 9.33 -13.52
C PHE A 4 -11.45 8.53 -12.28
N PHE A 5 -10.60 8.46 -11.25
CA PHE A 5 -10.90 7.75 -10.02
C PHE A 5 -11.41 8.65 -8.88
N THR A 6 -11.25 9.97 -9.01
CA THR A 6 -11.66 10.93 -7.96
C THR A 6 -13.15 10.86 -7.61
N SER A 7 -14.03 10.63 -8.59
CA SER A 7 -15.48 10.51 -8.35
C SER A 7 -15.83 9.24 -7.57
N THR A 8 -15.29 8.08 -7.95
CA THR A 8 -15.54 6.80 -7.26
C THR A 8 -15.01 6.79 -5.83
N TYR A 9 -13.86 7.41 -5.56
CA TYR A 9 -13.31 7.50 -4.19
C TYR A 9 -14.13 8.42 -3.27
N THR A 10 -14.67 9.51 -3.82
CA THR A 10 -15.56 10.41 -3.08
C THR A 10 -16.88 9.72 -2.75
N GLU A 11 -17.46 8.99 -3.71
CA GLU A 11 -18.78 8.36 -3.58
C GLU A 11 -18.78 7.05 -2.76
N VAL A 12 -17.72 6.24 -2.85
CA VAL A 12 -17.67 4.90 -2.21
C VAL A 12 -16.89 4.90 -0.88
N PHE A 13 -15.89 5.77 -0.74
CA PHE A 13 -14.94 5.71 0.40
C PHE A 13 -14.89 6.99 1.24
N ALA A 14 -15.61 8.05 0.87
CA ALA A 14 -15.60 9.36 1.55
C ALA A 14 -14.19 9.97 1.72
N ILE A 15 -13.26 9.62 0.82
CA ILE A 15 -11.88 10.13 0.84
C ILE A 15 -11.82 11.36 -0.08
N THR A 16 -11.66 12.54 0.52
CA THR A 16 -11.65 13.84 -0.18
C THR A 16 -10.25 14.34 -0.57
N GLU A 17 -9.18 13.68 -0.11
CA GLU A 17 -7.79 14.14 -0.29
C GLU A 17 -7.08 13.57 -1.54
N GLY A 18 -7.78 12.81 -2.38
CA GLY A 18 -7.26 12.28 -3.65
C GLY A 18 -7.33 10.75 -3.75
N PRO A 19 -7.08 10.17 -4.95
CA PRO A 19 -7.21 8.74 -5.16
C PRO A 19 -6.10 7.97 -4.43
N LEU A 20 -6.44 6.84 -3.83
CA LEU A 20 -5.49 5.98 -3.11
C LEU A 20 -4.48 5.34 -4.09
N LEU A 21 -3.23 5.80 -4.07
CA LEU A 21 -2.12 5.29 -4.89
C LEU A 21 -1.44 4.05 -4.28
N HIS A 22 -2.24 3.05 -3.91
CA HIS A 22 -1.79 1.81 -3.28
C HIS A 22 -0.71 1.06 -4.09
N ASP A 23 -0.94 0.84 -5.39
CA ASP A 23 0.01 0.10 -6.24
C ASP A 23 1.30 0.90 -6.52
N PRO A 24 1.26 2.21 -6.87
CA PRO A 24 2.48 3.00 -6.96
C PRO A 24 3.28 3.01 -5.65
N LEU A 25 2.61 2.99 -4.49
CA LEU A 25 3.30 2.89 -3.20
C LEU A 25 4.10 1.59 -3.07
N ALA A 26 3.60 0.47 -3.61
CA ALA A 26 4.33 -0.80 -3.60
C ALA A 26 5.59 -0.75 -4.50
N VAL A 27 5.51 -0.10 -5.66
CA VAL A 27 6.68 0.09 -6.55
C VAL A 27 7.74 0.97 -5.87
N VAL A 28 7.31 2.05 -5.23
CA VAL A 28 8.22 2.93 -4.49
C VAL A 28 8.81 2.21 -3.29
N ALA A 29 8.05 1.39 -2.57
CA ALA A 29 8.56 0.54 -1.49
C ALA A 29 9.61 -0.48 -1.95
N ALA A 30 9.59 -0.89 -3.22
CA ALA A 30 10.61 -1.77 -3.78
C ALA A 30 11.89 -1.04 -4.21
N THR A 31 11.82 0.27 -4.46
CA THR A 31 12.90 1.03 -5.13
C THR A 31 13.52 2.15 -4.28
N HIS A 32 12.75 2.71 -3.34
CA HIS A 32 13.11 3.86 -2.51
C HIS A 32 12.66 3.61 -1.06
N LEU A 33 13.27 2.61 -0.41
CA LEU A 33 12.90 2.20 0.96
C LEU A 33 13.08 3.31 2.00
N GLU A 34 14.00 4.25 1.75
CA GLU A 34 14.37 5.33 2.66
C GLU A 34 13.27 6.37 2.89
N ILE A 35 12.23 6.39 2.06
CA ILE A 35 11.10 7.31 2.24
C ILE A 35 10.02 6.74 3.16
N PHE A 36 10.16 5.49 3.61
CA PHE A 36 9.20 4.82 4.47
C PHE A 36 9.70 4.73 5.92
N ASP A 37 8.79 4.94 6.88
CA ASP A 37 9.06 4.68 8.30
C ASP A 37 8.86 3.19 8.62
N ASP A 38 9.95 2.48 8.89
CA ASP A 38 9.97 1.06 9.29
C ASP A 38 10.02 0.89 10.83
N ARG A 39 9.73 1.95 11.60
CA ARG A 39 9.76 1.99 13.09
C ARG A 39 11.00 1.32 13.68
N ASP A 40 12.17 1.84 13.33
CA ASP A 40 13.46 1.33 13.82
C ASP A 40 13.72 -0.16 13.49
N GLY A 41 13.14 -0.64 12.38
CA GLY A 41 13.40 -1.97 11.86
C GLY A 41 12.48 -3.06 12.43
N GLU A 42 11.21 -2.73 12.72
CA GLU A 42 10.23 -3.74 13.15
C GLU A 42 10.12 -4.88 12.12
N ARG A 43 9.98 -6.11 12.60
CA ARG A 43 9.73 -7.29 11.77
C ARG A 43 8.49 -8.00 12.25
N PHE A 44 7.72 -8.51 11.31
CA PHE A 44 6.46 -9.18 11.58
C PHE A 44 6.48 -10.60 11.01
N ASN A 45 5.94 -11.53 11.78
CA ASN A 45 5.40 -12.75 11.19
C ASN A 45 4.06 -12.39 10.58
N VAL A 46 3.93 -12.61 9.28
CA VAL A 46 2.70 -12.33 8.52
C VAL A 46 2.12 -13.65 8.08
N ASP A 47 0.86 -13.86 8.46
CA ASP A 47 0.11 -15.05 8.14
C ASP A 47 -1.26 -14.66 7.58
N ILE A 48 -1.87 -15.54 6.80
CA ILE A 48 -3.19 -15.33 6.20
C ILE A 48 -4.14 -16.37 6.77
N VAL A 49 -5.28 -15.93 7.30
CA VAL A 49 -6.35 -16.87 7.65
C VAL A 49 -6.92 -17.44 6.36
N THR A 50 -6.78 -18.76 6.17
CA THR A 50 -7.25 -19.45 4.94
C THR A 50 -8.43 -20.39 5.22
N GLU A 51 -8.74 -20.59 6.49
CA GLU A 51 -9.86 -21.36 6.98
C GLU A 51 -11.14 -20.52 6.97
N GLY A 52 -12.22 -21.11 6.48
CA GLY A 52 -13.54 -20.47 6.40
C GLY A 52 -14.25 -20.82 5.10
N VAL A 53 -15.35 -20.11 4.84
CA VAL A 53 -16.15 -20.29 3.62
C VAL A 53 -16.28 -18.95 2.91
N HIS A 54 -16.03 -18.95 1.60
CA HIS A 54 -16.38 -17.79 0.78
C HIS A 54 -17.90 -17.72 0.68
N SER A 55 -18.49 -16.69 1.28
CA SER A 55 -19.94 -16.50 1.38
C SER A 55 -20.29 -15.03 1.20
N LEU A 56 -21.53 -14.75 0.78
CA LEU A 56 -22.09 -13.40 0.76
C LEU A 56 -22.55 -12.95 2.16
N THR A 57 -22.69 -13.88 3.10
CA THR A 57 -23.05 -13.60 4.49
C THR A 57 -21.78 -13.39 5.31
N GLN A 58 -21.54 -12.17 5.80
CA GLN A 58 -20.31 -11.83 6.54
C GLN A 58 -20.06 -12.72 7.76
N ALA A 59 -21.11 -13.16 8.45
CA ALA A 59 -21.00 -14.04 9.60
C ALA A 59 -20.41 -15.42 9.25
N ASP A 60 -20.66 -15.91 8.03
CA ASP A 60 -20.17 -17.22 7.56
C ASP A 60 -18.72 -17.13 7.04
N VAL A 61 -18.30 -15.94 6.59
CA VAL A 61 -16.91 -15.69 6.13
C VAL A 61 -15.93 -15.68 7.30
N GLY A 62 -16.35 -15.19 8.47
CA GLY A 62 -15.50 -15.08 9.65
C GLY A 62 -14.28 -14.20 9.39
N GLU A 63 -13.07 -14.77 9.51
CA GLU A 63 -11.80 -14.09 9.25
C GLU A 63 -11.11 -14.53 7.95
N LEU A 64 -11.77 -15.31 7.08
CA LEU A 64 -11.18 -15.80 5.84
C LEU A 64 -10.60 -14.64 5.00
N GLY A 65 -9.31 -14.76 4.65
CA GLY A 65 -8.55 -13.76 3.89
C GLY A 65 -7.92 -12.66 4.74
N ARG A 66 -8.10 -12.64 6.06
CA ARG A 66 -7.48 -11.64 6.95
C ARG A 66 -5.97 -11.87 7.05
N THR A 67 -5.20 -10.82 6.78
CA THR A 67 -3.77 -10.75 7.10
C THR A 67 -3.56 -10.53 8.60
N LYS A 68 -2.91 -11.47 9.28
CA LYS A 68 -2.51 -11.40 10.68
C LYS A 68 -1.02 -11.07 10.76
N ALA A 69 -0.70 -9.92 11.35
CA ALA A 69 0.67 -9.48 11.57
C ALA A 69 1.01 -9.53 13.07
N THR A 70 2.03 -10.31 13.44
CA THR A 70 2.53 -10.40 14.82
C THR A 70 3.95 -9.87 14.89
N LYS A 71 4.20 -8.87 15.73
CA LYS A 71 5.54 -8.28 15.90
C LYS A 71 6.51 -9.32 16.44
N LEU A 72 7.66 -9.44 15.80
CA LEU A 72 8.75 -10.32 16.22
C LEU A 72 9.70 -9.61 17.18
N PRO A 73 10.39 -10.35 18.06
CA PRO A 73 11.49 -9.82 18.85
C PRO A 73 12.59 -9.19 17.97
N PRO A 74 13.31 -8.17 18.47
CA PRO A 74 14.44 -7.57 17.77
C PRO A 74 15.47 -8.62 17.30
N GLY A 75 16.03 -8.42 16.11
CA GLY A 75 17.04 -9.31 15.52
C GLY A 75 16.49 -10.54 14.80
N LYS A 76 15.19 -10.85 14.89
CA LYS A 76 14.56 -11.89 14.06
C LYS A 76 14.18 -11.33 12.68
N GLY A 77 14.46 -12.11 11.62
CA GLY A 77 14.00 -11.80 10.27
C GLY A 77 12.47 -11.92 10.15
N GLY A 78 11.89 -11.17 9.22
CA GLY A 78 10.44 -11.17 8.97
C GLY A 78 10.04 -10.08 7.98
N CYS A 79 8.74 -9.91 7.77
CA CYS A 79 8.20 -8.89 6.88
C CYS A 79 8.32 -7.50 7.52
N ARG A 80 8.62 -6.51 6.69
CA ARG A 80 8.51 -5.08 7.05
C ARG A 80 7.09 -4.61 6.79
N ILE A 81 6.57 -3.76 7.67
CA ILE A 81 5.27 -3.12 7.48
C ILE A 81 5.49 -1.63 7.69
N PRO A 82 5.56 -0.83 6.61
CA PRO A 82 5.71 0.62 6.72
C PRO A 82 4.62 1.23 7.59
N ARG A 83 5.02 2.14 8.49
CA ARG A 83 4.12 2.87 9.39
C ARG A 83 3.83 4.28 8.93
N GLY A 84 4.60 4.76 7.96
CA GLY A 84 4.45 6.07 7.35
C GLY A 84 5.25 6.15 6.05
N VAL A 85 4.98 7.21 5.29
CA VAL A 85 5.68 7.55 4.05
C VAL A 85 5.92 9.06 4.02
N ASP A 86 7.09 9.48 3.55
CA ASP A 86 7.40 10.88 3.23
C ASP A 86 6.59 11.30 2.00
N LEU A 87 5.41 11.89 2.24
CA LEU A 87 4.46 12.27 1.18
C LEU A 87 5.05 13.24 0.15
N PRO A 88 5.77 14.32 0.53
CA PRO A 88 6.43 15.19 -0.45
C PRO A 88 7.36 14.44 -1.41
N LYS A 89 8.21 13.53 -0.89
CA LYS A 89 9.10 12.75 -1.75
C LYS A 89 8.34 11.77 -2.63
N PHE A 90 7.34 11.09 -2.07
CA PHE A 90 6.49 10.19 -2.84
C PHE A 90 5.84 10.90 -4.04
N TRP A 91 5.22 12.06 -3.83
CA TRP A 91 4.61 12.83 -4.91
C TRP A 91 5.64 13.31 -5.94
N GLY A 92 6.82 13.75 -5.52
CA GLY A 92 7.92 14.10 -6.42
C GLY A 92 8.31 12.94 -7.35
N LEU A 93 8.46 11.73 -6.81
CA LEU A 93 8.76 10.53 -7.60
C LEU A 93 7.69 10.20 -8.64
N ILE A 94 6.41 10.36 -8.28
CA ILE A 94 5.30 10.15 -9.22
C ILE A 94 5.33 11.19 -10.34
N GLU A 95 5.51 12.47 -10.00
CA GLU A 95 5.60 13.54 -10.99
C GLU A 95 6.77 13.36 -11.95
N ASP A 96 7.95 13.00 -11.44
CA ASP A 96 9.14 12.80 -12.27
C ASP A 96 8.99 11.57 -13.18
N SER A 97 8.40 10.49 -12.68
CA SER A 97 8.06 9.31 -13.50
C SER A 97 7.08 9.68 -14.64
N LEU A 98 6.08 10.52 -14.35
CA LEU A 98 5.13 10.99 -15.36
C LEU A 98 5.78 11.93 -16.39
N LYS A 99 6.74 12.77 -15.98
CA LYS A 99 7.51 13.62 -16.91
C LYS A 99 8.36 12.77 -17.85
N MET A 100 9.12 11.82 -17.31
CA MET A 100 9.97 10.92 -18.10
C MET A 100 9.15 10.11 -19.11
N SER A 101 8.05 9.49 -18.67
CA SER A 101 7.17 8.71 -19.55
C SER A 101 6.59 9.53 -20.71
N ARG A 102 6.41 10.84 -20.57
CA ARG A 102 5.92 11.72 -21.64
C ARG A 102 7.01 12.14 -22.62
N SER A 103 8.26 12.22 -22.16
CA SER A 103 9.41 12.51 -23.01
C SER A 103 9.74 11.36 -23.96
N ASP A 104 9.49 10.12 -23.53
CA ASP A 104 9.72 8.91 -24.33
C ASP A 104 8.68 8.69 -25.46
N VAL A 105 7.65 9.53 -25.55
CA VAL A 105 6.61 9.47 -26.61
C VAL A 105 6.90 10.46 -27.76
N ILE A 106 7.92 11.32 -27.64
CA ILE A 106 8.27 12.34 -28.65
C ILE A 106 9.61 12.02 -29.37
N THR A 107 10.13 10.80 -29.22
CA THR A 107 11.32 10.34 -29.99
C THR A 107 10.92 9.22 -30.94
#